data_AF-A0A811L920-F1
#
_entry.id   AF-A0A811L920-F1
#
_cell.length_a   1.000
_cell.length_b   1.000
_cell.length_c   1.000
_cell.angle_alpha   90.00
_cell.angle_beta   90.00
_cell.angle_gamma   90.00
#
_symmetry.space_group_name_H-M   'P 1'
#
loop_
_entity.id
_entity.type
_entity.pdbx_description
1 polymer ?
#
loop_
_entity_poly.entity_id
_entity_poly.type
_entity_poly.pdbx_seq_one_letter_code
_entity_poly.pdbx_strand_id
1 'polypeptide(L)'
;MTEWTKHLNPDGSYTTFTFVRDPVQRFLSAYVDKCVIEPAKTHIQALDCYDCGSNMECFIHTLHNRLWKFMNGTYSLSVMDKHVIPQTWHCQMKDYMRAYKIFRYVSTTSDEYNIFVKALAEILESHNVPQKHIAYVIDGLTSGESPHTTSKSTVRYCQEEIERLSVDEWTIQFNQPHDYTVFTVVRDPIERFISAFVDKCVFTGYNALYALPPFHNVDAHMIYVDRYKLGACLLPKCMSTIMTGVLCYLYDDKAFTNANRSIATEAFVDRFCGDTIDSRDMKQWTSRYNRQRDYTVLTFVRDPIDRFLSAFVDKCDIEQNHPEEWRHLDCYGCERNVECFIRKLKDRLWNHLNGKHGLTMMDIHVVPQTWHCSMKTYMSYYKVFRYVSSKSDEYQVFLSELKAIFEDRNIPQEQISYVMKELNVGHSHHSTSNSSVSSIYRNELMSKPELIKILVDLYYYDYVTFGLPFPKF
;
A
#
# COMPACT_ATOMS: atom_id res chain seq x y z
N MET A 1 15.20 -38.28 -6.16
CA MET A 1 16.15 -38.28 -5.03
C MET A 1 17.53 -38.05 -5.59
N THR A 2 18.05 -36.84 -5.44
CA THR A 2 19.36 -36.37 -5.92
C THR A 2 20.49 -36.85 -4.99
N GLU A 3 21.72 -36.96 -5.50
CA GLU A 3 22.91 -37.57 -4.83
C GLU A 3 23.15 -37.12 -3.37
N TRP A 4 22.78 -35.89 -3.00
CA TRP A 4 22.89 -35.38 -1.62
C TRP A 4 22.06 -36.14 -0.59
N THR A 5 20.84 -36.57 -0.93
CA THR A 5 20.02 -37.39 -0.01
C THR A 5 20.63 -38.77 0.25
N LYS A 6 21.40 -39.30 -0.71
CA LYS A 6 22.07 -40.61 -0.57
C LYS A 6 23.33 -40.56 0.30
N HIS A 7 23.96 -39.39 0.49
CA HIS A 7 25.20 -39.29 1.28
C HIS A 7 24.98 -39.06 2.78
N LEU A 8 23.88 -38.40 3.19
CA LEU A 8 23.59 -38.13 4.60
C LEU A 8 22.43 -38.94 5.17
N ASN A 9 21.50 -39.40 4.33
CA ASN A 9 20.33 -40.19 4.74
C ASN A 9 20.09 -41.37 3.76
N PRO A 10 21.09 -42.24 3.55
CA PRO A 10 21.08 -43.28 2.52
C PRO A 10 19.92 -44.28 2.63
N ASP A 11 19.43 -44.51 3.84
CA ASP A 11 18.38 -45.47 4.20
C ASP A 11 17.05 -44.79 4.56
N GLY A 12 16.98 -43.45 4.52
CA GLY A 12 15.79 -42.71 4.93
C GLY A 12 15.55 -42.69 6.44
N SER A 13 16.52 -43.11 7.27
CA SER A 13 16.37 -43.19 8.74
C SER A 13 16.31 -41.83 9.43
N TYR A 14 16.76 -40.75 8.78
CA TYR A 14 16.81 -39.42 9.36
C TYR A 14 15.61 -38.56 8.93
N THR A 15 14.98 -37.88 9.90
CA THR A 15 14.08 -36.75 9.59
C THR A 15 14.85 -35.45 9.63
N THR A 16 15.01 -34.82 8.47
CA THR A 16 15.59 -33.48 8.38
C THR A 16 14.49 -32.43 8.54
N PHE A 17 14.73 -31.45 9.40
CA PHE A 17 13.82 -30.32 9.56
C PHE A 17 14.59 -29.02 9.74
N THR A 18 13.91 -27.89 9.49
CA THR A 18 14.46 -26.55 9.71
C THR A 18 13.40 -25.62 10.26
N PHE A 19 13.86 -24.60 10.97
CA PHE A 19 13.03 -23.51 11.43
C PHE A 19 13.21 -22.33 10.49
N VAL A 20 12.09 -21.79 10.02
CA VAL A 20 12.06 -20.54 9.25
C VAL A 20 11.28 -19.51 10.04
N ARG A 21 11.88 -18.35 10.23
CA ARG A 21 11.18 -17.19 10.79
C ARG A 21 10.60 -16.37 9.66
N ASP A 22 9.61 -15.54 9.96
CA ASP A 22 9.23 -14.49 9.03
C ASP A 22 10.50 -13.70 8.58
N PRO A 23 10.74 -13.56 7.24
CA PRO A 23 11.98 -12.96 6.73
C PRO A 23 12.23 -11.55 7.25
N VAL A 24 11.16 -10.78 7.45
CA VAL A 24 11.22 -9.41 7.96
C VAL A 24 11.64 -9.45 9.42
N GLN A 25 10.91 -10.19 10.25
CA GLN A 25 11.23 -10.32 11.68
C GLN A 25 12.66 -10.82 11.91
N ARG A 26 13.14 -11.75 11.08
CA ARG A 26 14.53 -12.24 11.15
C ARG A 26 15.54 -11.14 10.82
N PHE A 27 15.34 -10.44 9.70
CA PHE A 27 16.21 -9.35 9.27
C PHE A 27 16.36 -8.30 10.37
N LEU A 28 15.25 -7.90 10.98
CA LEU A 28 15.24 -6.86 12.01
C LEU A 28 15.83 -7.32 13.32
N SER A 29 15.51 -8.55 13.73
CA SER A 29 16.10 -9.12 14.93
C SER A 29 17.63 -9.14 14.80
N ALA A 30 18.14 -9.48 13.62
CA ALA A 30 19.56 -9.42 13.33
C ALA A 30 20.10 -7.99 13.31
N TYR A 31 19.44 -7.07 12.60
CA TYR A 31 19.86 -5.66 12.55
C TYR A 31 19.86 -5.00 13.93
N VAL A 32 18.81 -5.17 14.72
CA VAL A 32 18.69 -4.58 16.05
C VAL A 32 19.71 -5.17 17.00
N ASP A 33 19.87 -6.50 17.02
CA ASP A 33 20.89 -7.14 17.86
C ASP A 33 22.29 -6.66 17.48
N LYS A 34 22.65 -6.73 16.19
CA LYS A 34 24.02 -6.50 15.71
C LYS A 34 24.39 -5.03 15.50
N CYS A 35 23.46 -4.20 15.07
CA CYS A 35 23.70 -2.80 14.68
C CYS A 35 23.19 -1.77 15.68
N VAL A 36 22.37 -2.17 16.66
CA VAL A 36 21.80 -1.24 17.65
C VAL A 36 22.21 -1.63 19.07
N ILE A 37 21.99 -2.88 19.48
CA ILE A 37 22.16 -3.34 20.86
C ILE A 37 23.62 -3.69 21.17
N GLU A 38 24.25 -4.53 20.35
CA GLU A 38 25.62 -4.99 20.55
C GLU A 38 26.66 -3.84 20.59
N PRO A 39 26.61 -2.84 19.66
CA PRO A 39 27.49 -1.67 19.72
C PRO A 39 27.35 -0.88 21.02
N ALA A 40 26.13 -0.79 21.57
CA ALA A 40 25.85 -0.03 22.79
C ALA A 40 26.36 -0.73 24.07
N LYS A 41 26.68 -2.03 24.01
CA LYS A 41 27.06 -2.82 25.19
C LYS A 41 28.57 -3.01 25.37
N THR A 42 29.35 -3.04 24.30
CA THR A 42 30.71 -3.61 24.38
C THR A 42 31.86 -2.63 24.22
N HIS A 43 31.66 -1.37 23.78
CA HIS A 43 32.73 -0.40 23.46
C HIS A 43 33.85 -0.94 22.53
N ILE A 44 33.65 -2.12 21.95
CA ILE A 44 34.52 -2.80 21.00
C ILE A 44 33.80 -2.71 19.66
N GLN A 45 34.56 -2.55 18.56
CA GLN A 45 34.05 -2.52 17.20
C GLN A 45 32.91 -3.52 17.04
N ALA A 46 31.69 -2.99 16.97
CA ALA A 46 30.52 -3.75 16.57
C ALA A 46 30.85 -4.46 15.25
N LEU A 47 30.18 -5.58 14.99
CA LEU A 47 30.03 -6.07 13.62
C LEU A 47 29.70 -4.84 12.76
N ASP A 48 30.68 -4.42 11.96
CA ASP A 48 30.62 -3.17 11.25
C ASP A 48 29.39 -3.26 10.35
N CYS A 49 28.35 -2.49 10.70
CA CYS A 49 27.06 -2.48 10.04
C CYS A 49 27.15 -1.73 8.71
N TYR A 50 28.12 -2.16 7.93
CA TYR A 50 28.55 -1.63 6.66
C TYR A 50 28.90 -0.14 6.71
N ASP A 51 29.51 0.31 7.81
CA ASP A 51 29.77 1.72 8.11
C ASP A 51 28.51 2.61 8.16
N CYS A 52 27.31 2.00 8.20
CA CYS A 52 26.04 2.73 8.20
C CYS A 52 25.58 3.18 9.60
N GLY A 53 26.25 2.73 10.66
CA GLY A 53 25.78 2.93 12.04
C GLY A 53 24.36 2.39 12.20
N SER A 54 23.43 3.24 12.64
CA SER A 54 22.00 2.92 12.79
C SER A 54 21.13 3.33 11.58
N ASN A 55 21.73 3.71 10.44
CA ASN A 55 21.00 4.04 9.21
C ASN A 55 20.59 2.78 8.44
N MET A 56 19.30 2.42 8.54
CA MET A 56 18.74 1.24 7.90
C MET A 56 18.74 1.31 6.37
N GLU A 57 18.48 2.48 5.78
CA GLU A 57 18.48 2.67 4.33
C GLU A 57 19.85 2.38 3.74
N CYS A 58 20.90 2.99 4.34
CA CYS A 58 22.29 2.68 4.01
C CYS A 58 22.60 1.19 4.15
N PHE A 59 22.16 0.58 5.25
CA PHE A 59 22.41 -0.84 5.53
C PHE A 59 21.79 -1.74 4.44
N ILE A 60 20.54 -1.48 4.06
CA ILE A 60 19.81 -2.25 3.04
C ILE A 60 20.44 -2.07 1.66
N HIS A 61 20.77 -0.83 1.26
CA HIS A 61 21.44 -0.57 -0.03
C HIS A 61 22.80 -1.27 -0.10
N THR A 62 23.57 -1.22 0.99
CA THR A 62 24.88 -1.84 1.05
C THR A 62 24.79 -3.36 1.05
N LEU A 63 23.84 -3.93 1.80
CA LEU A 63 23.52 -5.35 1.76
C LEU A 63 23.16 -5.79 0.34
N HIS A 64 22.24 -5.08 -0.33
CA HIS A 64 21.81 -5.42 -1.68
C HIS A 64 22.99 -5.49 -2.66
N ASN A 65 23.87 -4.49 -2.64
CA ASN A 65 25.07 -4.45 -3.47
C ASN A 65 26.03 -5.61 -3.15
N ARG A 66 26.22 -5.96 -1.87
CA ARG A 66 27.06 -7.08 -1.44
C ARG A 66 26.49 -8.43 -1.89
N LEU A 67 25.18 -8.62 -1.78
CA LEU A 67 24.50 -9.84 -2.23
C LEU A 67 24.62 -10.02 -3.75
N TRP A 68 24.49 -8.95 -4.53
CA TRP A 68 24.75 -9.00 -5.97
C TRP A 68 26.18 -9.41 -6.31
N LYS A 69 27.16 -8.80 -5.63
CA LYS A 69 28.57 -9.17 -5.82
C LYS A 69 28.84 -10.63 -5.43
N PHE A 70 28.18 -11.13 -4.37
CA PHE A 70 28.27 -12.53 -3.96
C PHE A 70 27.69 -13.47 -5.02
N MET A 71 26.51 -13.17 -5.55
CA MET A 71 25.89 -13.95 -6.63
C MET A 71 26.77 -13.99 -7.89
N ASN A 72 27.51 -12.92 -8.15
CA ASN A 72 28.46 -12.83 -9.26
C ASN A 72 29.85 -13.43 -8.95
N GLY A 73 30.04 -14.05 -7.78
CA GLY A 73 31.32 -14.67 -7.38
C GLY A 73 32.45 -13.68 -7.07
N THR A 74 32.14 -12.39 -6.94
CA THR A 74 33.13 -11.31 -6.73
C THR A 74 33.25 -10.87 -5.27
N TYR A 75 32.50 -11.50 -4.38
CA TYR A 75 32.43 -11.14 -2.96
C TYR A 75 32.13 -12.36 -2.11
N SER A 76 32.68 -12.41 -0.89
CA SER A 76 32.42 -13.47 0.08
C SER A 76 31.62 -12.91 1.25
N LEU A 77 30.56 -13.62 1.66
CA LEU A 77 29.65 -13.16 2.72
C LEU A 77 30.38 -12.99 4.05
N SER A 78 30.24 -11.80 4.64
CA SER A 78 30.66 -11.47 6.00
C SER A 78 29.77 -12.15 7.04
N VAL A 79 30.18 -12.06 8.30
CA VAL A 79 29.35 -12.53 9.43
C VAL A 79 28.03 -11.77 9.48
N MET A 80 28.05 -10.45 9.27
CA MET A 80 26.82 -9.64 9.24
C MET A 80 25.91 -10.07 8.08
N ASP A 81 26.47 -10.28 6.88
CA ASP A 81 25.70 -10.75 5.72
C ASP A 81 24.96 -12.05 6.07
N LYS A 82 25.64 -13.04 6.68
CA LYS A 82 25.04 -14.33 7.03
C LYS A 82 23.84 -14.22 7.98
N HIS A 83 23.80 -13.20 8.84
CA HIS A 83 22.66 -12.93 9.71
C HIS A 83 21.43 -12.43 8.95
N VAL A 84 21.59 -11.77 7.79
CA VAL A 84 20.52 -11.10 7.05
C VAL A 84 20.24 -11.65 5.66
N ILE A 85 21.10 -12.52 5.10
CA ILE A 85 20.86 -13.17 3.80
C ILE A 85 19.59 -14.04 3.83
N PRO A 86 18.96 -14.33 2.68
CA PRO A 86 17.78 -15.18 2.63
C PRO A 86 17.99 -16.52 3.37
N GLN A 87 17.00 -16.94 4.14
CA GLN A 87 17.08 -18.19 4.92
C GLN A 87 17.31 -19.41 4.03
N THR A 88 16.80 -19.38 2.80
CA THR A 88 16.95 -20.44 1.80
C THR A 88 18.37 -20.56 1.23
N TRP A 89 19.25 -19.59 1.48
CA TRP A 89 20.65 -19.64 1.07
C TRP A 89 21.50 -20.45 2.06
N HIS A 90 20.95 -20.73 3.25
CA HIS A 90 21.53 -21.66 4.20
C HIS A 90 21.12 -23.09 3.85
N CYS A 91 21.90 -24.05 4.34
CA CYS A 91 21.55 -25.47 4.31
C CYS A 91 21.23 -26.03 2.91
N GLN A 92 21.68 -25.36 1.84
CA GLN A 92 21.40 -25.73 0.45
C GLN A 92 19.91 -25.94 0.15
N MET A 93 19.03 -25.14 0.79
CA MET A 93 17.59 -25.32 0.63
C MET A 93 17.14 -25.14 -0.81
N LYS A 94 17.85 -24.34 -1.63
CA LYS A 94 17.57 -24.22 -3.07
C LYS A 94 17.46 -25.58 -3.77
N ASP A 95 18.36 -26.50 -3.45
CA ASP A 95 18.47 -27.79 -4.13
C ASP A 95 17.69 -28.89 -3.40
N TYR A 96 17.44 -28.72 -2.09
CA TYR A 96 16.93 -29.77 -1.21
C TYR A 96 15.70 -29.39 -0.37
N MET A 97 14.98 -28.32 -0.71
CA MET A 97 13.85 -27.84 0.09
C MET A 97 12.83 -28.94 0.44
N ARG A 98 12.56 -29.85 -0.50
CA ARG A 98 11.62 -30.97 -0.34
C ARG A 98 12.07 -32.04 0.66
N ALA A 99 13.35 -32.05 1.05
CA ALA A 99 13.89 -32.98 2.03
C ALA A 99 13.72 -32.46 3.47
N TYR A 100 13.36 -31.19 3.67
CA TYR A 100 13.16 -30.59 4.98
C TYR A 100 11.68 -30.58 5.37
N LYS A 101 11.35 -31.01 6.59
CA LYS A 101 10.14 -30.53 7.28
C LYS A 101 10.40 -29.08 7.72
N ILE A 102 9.56 -28.15 7.28
CA ILE A 102 9.75 -26.72 7.54
C ILE A 102 8.78 -26.28 8.63
N PHE A 103 9.32 -25.75 9.73
CA PHE A 103 8.55 -25.21 10.84
C PHE A 103 8.64 -23.69 10.84
N ARG A 104 7.50 -23.02 10.96
CA ARG A 104 7.46 -21.57 11.17
C ARG A 104 7.79 -21.29 12.64
N TYR A 105 8.85 -20.52 12.88
CA TYR A 105 9.16 -20.02 14.21
C TYR A 105 8.25 -18.81 14.52
N VAL A 106 7.53 -18.89 15.63
CA VAL A 106 6.61 -17.84 16.10
C VAL A 106 7.02 -17.39 17.50
N SER A 107 6.68 -16.16 17.88
CA SER A 107 7.01 -15.59 19.18
C SER A 107 6.36 -16.37 20.34
N THR A 108 7.02 -16.36 21.50
CA THR A 108 6.69 -17.09 22.74
C THR A 108 5.31 -16.77 23.35
N THR A 109 4.59 -15.79 22.81
CA THR A 109 3.31 -15.29 23.34
C THR A 109 2.07 -15.70 22.52
N SER A 110 2.23 -16.59 21.52
CA SER A 110 1.15 -16.97 20.60
C SER A 110 0.70 -18.42 20.77
N ASP A 111 -0.57 -18.71 20.47
CA ASP A 111 -1.10 -20.08 20.35
C ASP A 111 -0.33 -20.90 19.30
N GLU A 112 0.24 -20.25 18.28
CA GLU A 112 1.10 -20.86 17.26
C GLU A 112 2.44 -21.36 17.84
N TYR A 113 2.94 -20.78 18.94
CA TYR A 113 4.14 -21.29 19.62
C TYR A 113 3.88 -22.66 20.24
N ASN A 114 2.69 -22.89 20.79
CA ASN A 114 2.30 -24.20 21.32
C ASN A 114 2.18 -25.24 20.19
N ILE A 115 1.73 -24.83 18.99
CA ILE A 115 1.73 -25.68 17.80
C ILE A 115 3.17 -26.06 17.41
N PHE A 116 4.11 -25.10 17.48
CA PHE A 116 5.53 -25.33 17.24
C PHE A 116 6.14 -26.35 18.22
N VAL A 117 5.95 -26.14 19.53
CA VAL A 117 6.48 -27.02 20.58
C VAL A 117 5.92 -28.43 20.41
N LYS A 118 4.62 -28.54 20.12
CA LYS A 118 3.96 -29.82 19.88
C LYS A 118 4.52 -30.54 18.66
N ALA A 119 4.71 -29.85 17.54
CA ALA A 119 5.21 -30.49 16.32
C ALA A 119 6.67 -30.96 16.46
N LEU A 120 7.51 -30.23 17.22
CA LEU A 120 8.85 -30.68 17.55
C LEU A 120 8.81 -31.92 18.46
N ALA A 121 7.92 -31.94 19.46
CA ALA A 121 7.73 -33.10 20.33
C ALA A 121 7.33 -34.34 19.51
N GLU A 122 6.37 -34.22 18.59
CA GLU A 122 5.94 -35.30 17.69
C GLU A 122 7.09 -35.88 16.85
N ILE A 123 8.02 -35.03 16.36
CA ILE A 123 9.22 -35.52 15.67
C ILE A 123 10.10 -36.33 16.61
N LEU A 124 10.38 -35.82 17.81
CA LEU A 124 11.24 -36.51 18.77
C LEU A 124 10.62 -37.84 19.21
N GLU A 125 9.32 -37.88 19.44
CA GLU A 125 8.57 -39.11 19.75
C GLU A 125 8.66 -40.13 18.61
N SER A 126 8.49 -39.69 17.36
CA SER A 126 8.57 -40.58 16.19
C SER A 126 9.96 -41.22 15.99
N HIS A 127 11.00 -40.68 16.63
CA HIS A 127 12.36 -41.24 16.63
C HIS A 127 12.71 -41.94 17.96
N ASN A 128 11.71 -42.29 18.77
CA ASN A 128 11.87 -42.96 20.06
C ASN A 128 12.77 -42.21 21.05
N VAL A 129 12.80 -40.88 21.01
CA VAL A 129 13.51 -40.08 22.00
C VAL A 129 12.82 -40.27 23.36
N PRO A 130 13.55 -40.60 24.44
CA PRO A 130 12.93 -40.83 25.75
C PRO A 130 12.16 -39.59 26.26
N GLN A 131 10.97 -39.83 26.82
CA GLN A 131 10.07 -38.76 27.27
C GLN A 131 10.72 -37.76 28.25
N LYS A 132 11.65 -38.20 29.09
CA LYS A 132 12.42 -37.31 29.98
C LYS A 132 13.25 -36.25 29.22
N HIS A 133 13.77 -36.59 28.04
CA HIS A 133 14.55 -35.66 27.22
C HIS A 133 13.64 -34.74 26.42
N ILE A 134 12.50 -35.24 25.94
CA ILE A 134 11.48 -34.44 25.28
C ILE A 134 10.96 -33.39 26.27
N ALA A 135 10.62 -33.79 27.50
CA ALA A 135 10.20 -32.88 28.56
C ALA A 135 11.25 -31.82 28.87
N TYR A 136 12.54 -32.18 28.94
CA TYR A 136 13.63 -31.23 29.15
C TYR A 136 13.76 -30.21 28.00
N VAL A 137 13.62 -30.65 26.74
CA VAL A 137 13.66 -29.75 25.57
C VAL A 137 12.45 -28.82 25.57
N ILE A 138 11.25 -29.32 25.86
CA ILE A 138 10.03 -28.52 25.94
C ILE A 138 10.12 -27.49 27.08
N ASP A 139 10.58 -27.92 28.25
CA ASP A 139 10.81 -27.04 29.39
C ASP A 139 11.83 -25.96 29.06
N GLY A 140 12.95 -26.31 28.41
CA GLY A 140 13.95 -25.33 27.97
C GLY A 140 13.44 -24.32 26.93
N LEU A 141 12.52 -24.74 26.05
CA LEU A 141 11.88 -23.85 25.07
C LEU A 141 10.86 -22.91 25.74
N THR A 142 10.19 -23.36 26.80
CA THR A 142 9.10 -22.62 27.47
C THR A 142 9.54 -21.80 28.68
N SER A 143 10.69 -22.11 29.29
CA SER A 143 11.13 -21.54 30.57
C SER A 143 12.12 -20.38 30.48
N GLY A 144 12.66 -20.03 29.30
CA GLY A 144 13.69 -18.99 29.22
C GLY A 144 13.96 -18.39 27.85
N GLU A 145 14.21 -17.09 27.85
CA GLU A 145 14.70 -16.35 26.68
C GLU A 145 16.24 -16.37 26.70
N SER A 146 16.86 -16.68 25.55
CA SER A 146 18.31 -16.61 25.38
C SER A 146 18.89 -15.21 25.67
N PRO A 147 20.18 -15.07 26.02
CA PRO A 147 20.85 -13.77 26.22
C PRO A 147 20.84 -12.84 24.99
N HIS A 148 20.65 -13.41 23.79
CA HIS A 148 20.55 -12.70 22.51
C HIS A 148 19.10 -12.45 22.09
N THR A 149 18.13 -12.76 22.95
CA THR A 149 16.73 -12.55 22.62
C THR A 149 16.43 -11.05 22.66
N THR A 150 15.94 -10.53 21.55
CA THR A 150 15.44 -9.14 21.43
C THR A 150 14.05 -8.97 22.05
N SER A 151 13.54 -10.00 22.74
CA SER A 151 12.21 -10.12 23.34
C SER A 151 11.85 -9.00 24.31
N LYS A 152 12.84 -8.55 25.09
CA LYS A 152 12.69 -7.50 26.10
C LYS A 152 13.17 -6.13 25.62
N SER A 153 13.56 -6.01 24.36
CA SER A 153 13.94 -4.71 23.80
C SER A 153 12.69 -3.83 23.67
N THR A 154 12.81 -2.55 23.99
CA THR A 154 11.77 -1.52 23.75
C THR A 154 11.31 -1.50 22.28
N VAL A 155 12.15 -2.00 21.38
CA VAL A 155 11.88 -2.19 19.96
C VAL A 155 10.85 -3.30 19.69
N ARG A 156 10.83 -4.40 20.46
CA ARG A 156 9.76 -5.42 20.37
C ARG A 156 8.46 -4.97 21.02
N TYR A 157 8.50 -4.18 22.09
CA TYR A 157 7.30 -3.54 22.64
C TYR A 157 6.60 -2.68 21.55
N CYS A 158 7.38 -1.97 20.75
CA CYS A 158 6.84 -1.25 19.60
C CYS A 158 6.33 -2.17 18.48
N GLN A 159 6.96 -3.32 18.24
CA GLN A 159 6.46 -4.34 17.30
C GLN A 159 5.13 -4.95 17.77
N GLU A 160 4.99 -5.30 19.05
CA GLU A 160 3.75 -5.85 19.62
C GLU A 160 2.61 -4.82 19.61
N GLU A 161 2.92 -3.52 19.76
CA GLU A 161 1.98 -2.41 19.54
C GLU A 161 1.61 -2.23 18.05
N ILE A 162 2.54 -2.41 17.12
CA ILE A 162 2.27 -2.40 15.66
C ILE A 162 1.43 -3.63 15.27
N GLU A 163 1.71 -4.80 15.83
CA GLU A 163 0.96 -6.04 15.61
C GLU A 163 -0.44 -5.95 16.23
N ARG A 164 -0.61 -5.42 17.45
CA ARG A 164 -1.94 -5.11 18.04
C ARG A 164 -2.76 -4.19 17.15
N LEU A 165 -2.17 -3.10 16.66
CA LEU A 165 -2.84 -2.16 15.76
C LEU A 165 -3.09 -2.74 14.36
N SER A 166 -2.42 -3.83 13.99
CA SER A 166 -2.69 -4.58 12.75
C SER A 166 -3.74 -5.69 12.93
N VAL A 167 -3.96 -6.15 14.16
CA VAL A 167 -4.91 -7.22 14.52
C VAL A 167 -6.28 -6.65 14.92
N ASP A 168 -6.34 -5.44 15.50
CA ASP A 168 -7.60 -4.79 15.89
C ASP A 168 -8.50 -4.35 14.71
N GLU A 169 -8.10 -4.60 13.45
CA GLU A 169 -8.94 -4.45 12.25
C GLU A 169 -9.28 -5.77 11.53
N TRP A 170 -8.90 -6.95 12.05
CA TRP A 170 -9.26 -8.22 11.42
C TRP A 170 -9.76 -9.26 12.43
N THR A 171 -11.04 -9.15 12.77
CA THR A 171 -11.81 -10.31 13.29
C THR A 171 -13.02 -10.53 12.39
N ILE A 172 -12.84 -11.24 11.28
CA ILE A 172 -13.94 -11.90 10.57
C ILE A 172 -13.97 -13.35 11.06
N GLN A 173 -15.06 -13.71 11.73
CA GLN A 173 -15.36 -15.08 12.15
C GLN A 173 -15.36 -16.02 10.94
N PHE A 174 -14.45 -17.00 10.92
CA PHE A 174 -14.53 -18.14 10.02
C PHE A 174 -15.52 -19.17 10.57
N ASN A 175 -16.67 -19.29 9.92
CA ASN A 175 -17.46 -20.52 9.93
C ASN A 175 -18.31 -20.59 8.67
N GLN A 176 -17.80 -21.28 7.65
CA GLN A 176 -18.47 -22.23 6.74
C GLN A 176 -17.74 -22.29 5.37
N PRO A 177 -17.76 -23.45 4.68
CA PRO A 177 -16.82 -23.76 3.61
C PRO A 177 -17.46 -23.59 2.24
N HIS A 178 -17.01 -22.61 1.45
CA HIS A 178 -17.26 -22.61 0.01
C HIS A 178 -16.05 -22.11 -0.78
N ASP A 179 -15.81 -22.82 -1.89
CA ASP A 179 -14.74 -22.67 -2.87
C ASP A 179 -14.58 -21.25 -3.41
N TYR A 180 -13.68 -20.47 -2.80
CA TYR A 180 -13.13 -19.28 -3.44
C TYR A 180 -11.61 -19.29 -3.34
N THR A 181 -10.95 -19.28 -4.50
CA THR A 181 -9.53 -18.92 -4.60
C THR A 181 -9.42 -17.42 -4.38
N VAL A 182 -9.19 -17.01 -3.13
CA VAL A 182 -8.88 -15.63 -2.77
C VAL A 182 -7.42 -15.34 -3.14
N PHE A 183 -7.20 -14.46 -4.11
CA PHE A 183 -5.88 -13.85 -4.29
C PHE A 183 -5.76 -12.67 -3.32
N THR A 184 -5.11 -12.89 -2.18
CA THR A 184 -4.61 -11.80 -1.35
C THR A 184 -3.41 -11.17 -2.06
N VAL A 185 -3.50 -9.88 -2.41
CA VAL A 185 -2.32 -9.08 -2.71
C VAL A 185 -1.60 -8.83 -1.38
N VAL A 186 -0.68 -9.71 -1.04
CA VAL A 186 0.26 -9.51 0.05
C VAL A 186 1.19 -8.38 -0.40
N ARG A 187 1.06 -7.18 0.17
CA ARG A 187 2.15 -6.18 0.12
C ARG A 187 3.45 -6.87 0.52
N ASP A 188 4.58 -6.44 -0.03
CA ASP A 188 5.87 -6.85 0.50
C ASP A 188 5.88 -6.60 2.02
N PRO A 189 5.95 -7.65 2.85
CA PRO A 189 5.93 -7.52 4.30
C PRO A 189 7.06 -6.62 4.80
N ILE A 190 8.15 -6.48 4.03
CA ILE A 190 9.31 -5.63 4.32
C ILE A 190 8.91 -4.15 4.29
N GLU A 191 8.17 -3.68 3.29
CA GLU A 191 7.79 -2.26 3.17
C GLU A 191 6.83 -1.84 4.28
N ARG A 192 5.82 -2.68 4.54
CA ARG A 192 4.78 -2.39 5.55
C ARG A 192 5.37 -2.35 6.96
N PHE A 193 6.37 -3.20 7.20
CA PHE A 193 7.11 -3.22 8.44
C PHE A 193 8.10 -2.06 8.55
N ILE A 194 8.91 -1.77 7.51
CA ILE A 194 9.89 -0.68 7.54
C ILE A 194 9.19 0.64 7.81
N SER A 195 8.03 0.89 7.19
CA SER A 195 7.21 2.08 7.45
C SER A 195 6.82 2.21 8.92
N ALA A 196 6.25 1.16 9.53
CA ALA A 196 5.77 1.20 10.90
C ALA A 196 6.90 1.19 11.95
N PHE A 197 8.00 0.49 11.67
CA PHE A 197 9.18 0.43 12.52
C PHE A 197 9.97 1.73 12.52
N VAL A 198 10.13 2.33 11.34
CA VAL A 198 10.70 3.66 11.23
C VAL A 198 9.78 4.60 12.02
N ASP A 199 8.49 4.74 11.67
CA ASP A 199 7.54 5.68 12.33
C ASP A 199 7.44 5.60 13.86
N LYS A 200 7.56 4.41 14.46
CA LYS A 200 7.30 4.24 15.90
C LYS A 200 8.52 3.91 16.74
N CYS A 201 9.55 3.27 16.17
CA CYS A 201 10.66 2.71 16.96
C CYS A 201 11.94 3.54 16.85
N VAL A 202 12.15 4.28 15.76
CA VAL A 202 13.31 5.16 15.57
C VAL A 202 13.03 6.58 16.10
N PHE A 203 11.76 6.95 16.26
CA PHE A 203 11.31 8.35 16.37
C PHE A 203 11.45 8.99 17.76
N THR A 204 11.95 8.29 18.79
CA THR A 204 12.25 8.93 20.08
C THR A 204 13.56 9.74 20.07
N GLY A 205 14.24 9.84 18.94
CA GLY A 205 15.32 10.82 18.75
C GLY A 205 15.94 10.70 17.37
N TYR A 206 15.80 11.76 16.57
CA TYR A 206 16.40 12.01 15.24
C TYR A 206 15.65 11.47 14.00
N ASN A 207 15.01 12.43 13.30
CA ASN A 207 14.63 12.50 11.88
C ASN A 207 14.08 11.23 11.21
N ALA A 208 12.82 11.02 11.57
CA ALA A 208 11.72 10.39 10.85
C ALA A 208 11.76 10.29 9.31
N LEU A 209 11.11 9.25 8.76
CA LEU A 209 10.61 9.24 7.38
C LEU A 209 9.90 10.59 7.13
N TYR A 210 10.32 11.33 6.11
CA TYR A 210 9.75 12.66 5.79
C TYR A 210 8.37 12.56 5.11
N ALA A 211 7.68 11.43 5.27
CA ALA A 211 6.43 11.15 4.59
C ALA A 211 5.26 11.87 5.24
N LEU A 212 4.37 12.39 4.41
CA LEU A 212 3.19 13.10 4.87
C LEU A 212 2.19 12.10 5.49
N PRO A 213 1.69 12.32 6.72
CA PRO A 213 0.75 11.43 7.38
C PRO A 213 -0.48 11.08 6.52
N PRO A 214 -0.99 9.83 6.58
CA PRO A 214 -2.16 9.42 5.80
C PRO A 214 -3.46 9.83 6.49
N PHE A 215 -4.57 9.69 5.75
CA PHE A 215 -5.92 9.72 6.30
C PHE A 215 -6.28 10.99 7.07
N HIS A 216 -5.70 12.13 6.70
CA HIS A 216 -6.15 13.42 7.20
C HIS A 216 -7.44 13.81 6.46
N ASN A 217 -8.54 14.00 7.19
CA ASN A 217 -9.83 14.19 6.53
C ASN A 217 -9.92 15.57 5.86
N VAL A 218 -10.10 15.55 4.54
CA VAL A 218 -10.49 16.73 3.75
C VAL A 218 -11.93 16.57 3.23
N ASP A 219 -12.28 17.26 2.14
CA ASP A 219 -13.60 17.16 1.49
C ASP A 219 -13.91 15.74 0.99
N ALA A 220 -15.16 15.32 1.18
CA ALA A 220 -15.68 14.03 0.73
C ALA A 220 -16.76 14.26 -0.34
N HIS A 221 -16.39 14.29 -1.62
CA HIS A 221 -17.38 14.44 -2.69
C HIS A 221 -18.05 13.09 -3.01
N MET A 222 -19.19 12.83 -2.37
CA MET A 222 -20.02 11.65 -2.61
C MET A 222 -21.13 11.96 -3.61
N ILE A 223 -21.34 11.08 -4.58
CA ILE A 223 -22.53 11.06 -5.46
C ILE A 223 -23.21 9.70 -5.33
N TYR A 224 -24.54 9.66 -5.34
CA TYR A 224 -25.30 8.40 -5.19
C TYR A 224 -26.54 8.31 -6.06
N VAL A 225 -26.95 7.08 -6.37
CA VAL A 225 -28.13 6.75 -7.16
C VAL A 225 -28.97 5.76 -6.35
N ASP A 226 -29.97 6.28 -5.65
CA ASP A 226 -30.77 5.50 -4.68
C ASP A 226 -31.50 4.33 -5.33
N ARG A 227 -32.05 4.51 -6.55
CA ARG A 227 -32.78 3.45 -7.27
C ARG A 227 -31.95 2.19 -7.54
N TYR A 228 -30.62 2.30 -7.53
CA TYR A 228 -29.70 1.18 -7.70
C TYR A 228 -28.86 0.88 -6.45
N LYS A 229 -29.04 1.63 -5.35
CA LYS A 229 -28.13 1.66 -4.18
C LYS A 229 -26.66 1.65 -4.63
N LEU A 230 -26.34 2.56 -5.55
CA LEU A 230 -24.98 2.75 -6.05
C LEU A 230 -24.49 4.10 -5.56
N GLY A 231 -23.24 4.18 -5.12
CA GLY A 231 -22.61 5.46 -4.80
C GLY A 231 -21.17 5.49 -5.28
N ALA A 232 -20.57 6.67 -5.35
CA ALA A 232 -19.14 6.81 -5.53
C ALA A 232 -18.60 7.98 -4.72
N CYS A 233 -17.39 7.82 -4.17
CA CYS A 233 -16.59 8.96 -3.78
C CYS A 233 -15.68 9.38 -4.94
N LEU A 234 -15.78 10.65 -5.31
CA LEU A 234 -15.14 11.22 -6.48
C LEU A 234 -13.83 11.89 -6.11
N LEU A 235 -12.72 11.17 -6.27
CA LEU A 235 -11.39 11.72 -6.09
C LEU A 235 -11.01 12.63 -7.26
N PRO A 236 -10.51 13.86 -7.00
CA PRO A 236 -10.00 14.73 -8.04
C PRO A 236 -8.95 14.03 -8.90
N LYS A 237 -9.09 14.18 -10.22
CA LYS A 237 -8.16 13.66 -11.25
C LYS A 237 -8.08 12.13 -11.35
N CYS A 238 -9.03 11.43 -10.76
CA CYS A 238 -9.18 9.97 -10.84
C CYS A 238 -10.51 9.60 -11.49
N MET A 239 -10.82 10.13 -12.68
CA MET A 239 -12.10 9.88 -13.40
C MET A 239 -13.35 10.50 -12.74
N SER A 240 -13.20 11.45 -11.82
CA SER A 240 -14.32 12.08 -11.11
C SER A 240 -15.40 12.67 -12.02
N THR A 241 -15.02 13.39 -13.08
CA THR A 241 -15.98 14.02 -14.01
C THR A 241 -16.77 12.98 -14.81
N ILE A 242 -16.10 11.97 -15.36
CA ILE A 242 -16.78 10.89 -16.10
C ILE A 242 -17.73 10.13 -15.19
N MET A 243 -17.29 9.79 -13.97
CA MET A 243 -18.15 9.08 -13.02
C MET A 243 -19.32 9.93 -12.55
N THR A 244 -19.16 11.26 -12.48
CA THR A 244 -20.28 12.19 -12.28
C THR A 244 -21.30 12.05 -13.40
N GLY A 245 -20.86 12.08 -14.66
CA GLY A 245 -21.75 11.89 -15.82
C GLY A 245 -22.46 10.53 -15.80
N VAL A 246 -21.74 9.44 -15.48
CA VAL A 246 -22.32 8.11 -15.32
C VAL A 246 -23.41 8.11 -14.25
N LEU A 247 -23.15 8.66 -13.07
CA LEU A 247 -24.11 8.65 -11.96
C LEU A 247 -25.29 9.61 -12.21
N CYS A 248 -25.07 10.77 -12.84
CA CYS A 248 -26.16 11.66 -13.25
C CYS A 248 -27.05 10.99 -14.32
N TYR A 249 -26.48 10.29 -15.29
CA TYR A 249 -27.25 9.50 -16.27
C TYR A 249 -28.02 8.37 -15.58
N LEU A 250 -27.39 7.64 -14.67
CA LEU A 250 -28.05 6.57 -13.92
C LEU A 250 -29.08 7.09 -12.92
N TYR A 251 -29.07 8.37 -12.56
CA TYR A 251 -30.10 8.99 -11.72
C TYR A 251 -31.41 9.20 -12.49
N ASP A 252 -31.33 9.82 -13.67
CA ASP A 252 -32.48 10.00 -14.57
C ASP A 252 -32.03 9.95 -16.03
N ASP A 253 -32.01 8.73 -16.57
CA ASP A 253 -31.52 8.42 -17.91
C ASP A 253 -32.35 9.10 -18.99
N LYS A 254 -33.67 9.15 -18.82
CA LYS A 254 -34.59 9.74 -19.80
C LYS A 254 -34.41 11.25 -19.87
N ALA A 255 -34.39 11.93 -18.72
CA ALA A 255 -34.22 13.37 -18.70
C ALA A 255 -32.79 13.77 -19.14
N PHE A 256 -31.78 12.98 -18.76
CA PHE A 256 -30.40 13.17 -19.22
C PHE A 256 -30.29 13.13 -20.76
N THR A 257 -30.87 12.09 -21.39
CA THR A 257 -30.84 11.96 -22.86
C THR A 257 -31.72 13.00 -23.56
N ASN A 258 -32.90 13.33 -23.00
CA ASN A 258 -33.80 14.33 -23.58
C ASN A 258 -33.20 15.75 -23.53
N ALA A 259 -32.31 16.01 -22.57
CA ALA A 259 -31.54 17.25 -22.48
C ALA A 259 -30.34 17.29 -23.44
N ASN A 260 -30.17 16.29 -24.33
CA ASN A 260 -29.02 16.14 -25.23
C ASN A 260 -27.67 16.17 -24.49
N ARG A 261 -27.63 15.61 -23.27
CA ARG A 261 -26.38 15.45 -22.51
C ARG A 261 -25.67 14.16 -22.91
N SER A 262 -24.35 14.12 -22.72
CA SER A 262 -23.50 12.95 -22.91
C SER A 262 -22.56 12.82 -21.71
N ILE A 263 -22.24 11.58 -21.33
CA ILE A 263 -21.34 11.29 -20.20
C ILE A 263 -19.94 11.86 -20.49
N ALA A 264 -19.50 11.86 -21.75
CA ALA A 264 -18.20 12.37 -22.15
C ALA A 264 -18.11 13.89 -22.06
N THR A 265 -19.19 14.61 -22.39
CA THR A 265 -19.18 16.09 -22.39
C THR A 265 -19.62 16.72 -21.08
N GLU A 266 -19.95 15.90 -20.09
CA GLU A 266 -20.40 16.37 -18.79
C GLU A 266 -19.28 17.17 -18.09
N ALA A 267 -19.62 18.33 -17.52
CA ALA A 267 -18.70 19.12 -16.72
C ALA A 267 -19.23 19.30 -15.29
N PHE A 268 -18.30 19.54 -14.35
CA PHE A 268 -18.66 19.59 -12.94
C PHE A 268 -19.55 20.79 -12.59
N VAL A 269 -19.31 21.93 -13.24
CA VAL A 269 -19.97 23.22 -12.93
C VAL A 269 -21.44 23.23 -13.37
N ASP A 270 -21.76 22.57 -14.47
CA ASP A 270 -23.09 22.54 -15.07
C ASP A 270 -23.69 21.13 -15.08
N ARG A 271 -23.24 20.24 -14.19
CA ARG A 271 -23.65 18.83 -14.18
C ARG A 271 -25.17 18.67 -14.11
N PHE A 272 -25.72 17.71 -14.86
CA PHE A 272 -27.14 17.49 -15.08
C PHE A 272 -27.92 17.28 -13.78
N CYS A 273 -27.36 16.48 -12.88
CA CYS A 273 -28.01 16.15 -11.61
C CYS A 273 -27.80 17.21 -10.52
N GLY A 274 -27.13 18.33 -10.83
CA GLY A 274 -26.81 19.41 -9.89
C GLY A 274 -26.17 18.87 -8.60
N ASP A 275 -26.56 19.44 -7.46
CA ASP A 275 -26.16 18.96 -6.13
C ASP A 275 -27.20 18.01 -5.50
N THR A 276 -28.25 17.62 -6.25
CA THR A 276 -29.41 16.89 -5.72
C THR A 276 -29.04 15.52 -5.17
N ILE A 277 -28.05 14.88 -5.77
CA ILE A 277 -27.56 13.55 -5.39
C ILE A 277 -26.16 13.58 -4.78
N ASP A 278 -25.75 14.75 -4.30
CA ASP A 278 -24.43 14.97 -3.74
C ASP A 278 -24.46 14.95 -2.21
N SER A 279 -23.35 14.54 -1.62
CA SER A 279 -23.07 14.76 -0.20
C SER A 279 -21.59 15.06 -0.01
N ARG A 280 -21.29 16.06 0.82
CA ARG A 280 -19.91 16.49 1.13
C ARG A 280 -19.34 15.87 2.40
N ASP A 281 -20.12 15.04 3.08
CA ASP A 281 -19.76 14.44 4.36
C ASP A 281 -20.15 12.96 4.38
N MET A 282 -19.15 12.08 4.50
CA MET A 282 -19.36 10.63 4.44
C MET A 282 -20.16 10.10 5.66
N LYS A 283 -20.05 10.74 6.82
CA LYS A 283 -20.83 10.36 8.01
C LYS A 283 -22.31 10.70 7.80
N GLN A 284 -22.59 11.90 7.29
CA GLN A 284 -23.92 12.33 6.92
C GLN A 284 -24.49 11.42 5.84
N TRP A 285 -23.74 11.14 4.78
CA TRP A 285 -24.15 10.26 3.69
C TRP A 285 -24.50 8.85 4.21
N THR A 286 -23.61 8.23 4.98
CA THR A 286 -23.83 6.90 5.58
C THR A 286 -25.07 6.91 6.48
N SER A 287 -25.22 7.95 7.30
CA SER A 287 -26.34 8.09 8.23
C SER A 287 -27.68 8.38 7.56
N ARG A 288 -27.71 8.88 6.32
CA ARG A 288 -28.95 9.23 5.62
C ARG A 288 -29.35 8.19 4.58
N TYR A 289 -28.37 7.71 3.81
CA TYR A 289 -28.61 6.92 2.62
C TYR A 289 -28.16 5.47 2.80
N ASN A 290 -27.03 5.21 3.45
CA ASN A 290 -26.45 3.87 3.55
C ASN A 290 -26.48 3.26 4.96
N ARG A 291 -27.60 3.42 5.69
CA ARG A 291 -27.73 2.88 7.06
C ARG A 291 -27.65 1.36 7.11
N GLN A 292 -28.24 0.70 6.11
CA GLN A 292 -28.33 -0.75 6.02
C GLN A 292 -27.09 -1.39 5.39
N ARG A 293 -26.12 -0.56 4.95
CA ARG A 293 -24.92 -0.99 4.21
C ARG A 293 -25.25 -1.79 2.95
N ASP A 294 -26.36 -1.44 2.30
CA ASP A 294 -26.87 -2.06 1.08
C ASP A 294 -26.37 -1.37 -0.19
N TYR A 295 -25.67 -0.23 -0.06
CA TYR A 295 -25.03 0.43 -1.19
C TYR A 295 -23.70 -0.22 -1.54
N THR A 296 -23.49 -0.41 -2.84
CA THR A 296 -22.14 -0.57 -3.39
C THR A 296 -21.54 0.81 -3.61
N VAL A 297 -20.47 1.14 -2.88
CA VAL A 297 -19.82 2.45 -2.96
C VAL A 297 -18.50 2.32 -3.71
N LEU A 298 -18.32 3.04 -4.79
CA LEU A 298 -17.14 3.00 -5.64
C LEU A 298 -16.17 4.11 -5.26
N THR A 299 -14.87 3.88 -5.47
CA THR A 299 -13.91 4.98 -5.56
C THR A 299 -12.83 4.60 -6.56
N PHE A 300 -12.27 5.60 -7.22
CA PHE A 300 -11.28 5.41 -8.27
C PHE A 300 -10.00 6.09 -7.84
N VAL A 301 -8.89 5.34 -7.84
CA VAL A 301 -7.57 5.80 -7.43
C VAL A 301 -6.61 5.74 -8.62
N ARG A 302 -5.65 6.64 -8.66
CA ARG A 302 -4.70 6.78 -9.77
C ARG A 302 -3.27 6.76 -9.25
N ASP A 303 -2.32 6.41 -10.12
CA ASP A 303 -0.90 6.63 -9.85
C ASP A 303 -0.68 8.07 -9.32
N PRO A 304 -0.04 8.24 -8.15
CA PRO A 304 0.09 9.56 -7.53
C PRO A 304 0.83 10.59 -8.37
N ILE A 305 1.89 10.20 -9.11
CA ILE A 305 2.60 11.13 -10.01
C ILE A 305 1.71 11.53 -11.18
N ASP A 306 1.06 10.56 -11.83
CA ASP A 306 0.15 10.84 -12.95
C ASP A 306 -1.03 11.71 -12.52
N ARG A 307 -1.57 11.49 -11.32
CA ARG A 307 -2.63 12.29 -10.73
C ARG A 307 -2.15 13.71 -10.45
N PHE A 308 -0.99 13.87 -9.82
CA PHE A 308 -0.36 15.18 -9.59
C PHE A 308 -0.15 15.94 -10.90
N LEU A 309 0.46 15.31 -11.91
CA LEU A 309 0.68 15.92 -13.21
C LEU A 309 -0.64 16.29 -13.89
N SER A 310 -1.67 15.45 -13.78
CA SER A 310 -3.00 15.74 -14.31
C SER A 310 -3.64 16.95 -13.63
N ALA A 311 -3.45 17.13 -12.32
CA ALA A 311 -3.88 18.31 -11.58
C ALA A 311 -3.10 19.57 -11.98
N PHE A 312 -1.77 19.48 -11.99
CA PHE A 312 -0.88 20.59 -12.33
C PHE A 312 -1.11 21.09 -13.75
N VAL A 313 -1.17 20.20 -14.74
CA VAL A 313 -1.38 20.59 -16.14
C VAL A 313 -2.76 21.24 -16.33
N ASP A 314 -3.80 20.67 -15.73
CA ASP A 314 -5.15 21.23 -15.83
C ASP A 314 -5.22 22.62 -15.21
N LYS A 315 -4.77 22.77 -13.95
CA LYS A 315 -4.98 23.99 -13.16
C LYS A 315 -3.91 25.07 -13.37
N CYS A 316 -2.67 24.67 -13.63
CA CYS A 316 -1.52 25.58 -13.67
C CYS A 316 -0.93 25.79 -15.06
N ASP A 317 -1.32 24.99 -16.05
CA ASP A 317 -0.92 25.22 -17.43
C ASP A 317 -2.10 25.63 -18.32
N ILE A 318 -3.08 24.72 -18.47
CA ILE A 318 -4.22 24.89 -19.37
C ILE A 318 -5.11 26.03 -18.90
N GLU A 319 -5.57 26.00 -17.65
CA GLU A 319 -6.50 27.01 -17.13
C GLU A 319 -5.90 28.42 -17.09
N GLN A 320 -4.56 28.53 -17.02
CA GLN A 320 -3.87 29.83 -17.06
C GLN A 320 -3.97 30.52 -18.43
N ASN A 321 -4.30 29.77 -19.49
CA ASN A 321 -4.56 30.34 -20.82
C ASN A 321 -5.97 30.94 -20.93
N HIS A 322 -6.86 30.72 -19.96
CA HIS A 322 -8.16 31.39 -19.94
C HIS A 322 -8.01 32.87 -19.55
N PRO A 323 -8.98 33.73 -19.93
CA PRO A 323 -8.98 35.12 -19.50
C PRO A 323 -8.95 35.21 -17.97
N GLU A 324 -8.38 36.29 -17.43
CA GLU A 324 -8.07 36.41 -15.99
C GLU A 324 -9.29 36.16 -15.09
N GLU A 325 -10.47 36.59 -15.52
CA GLU A 325 -11.76 36.35 -14.86
C GLU A 325 -12.17 34.86 -14.75
N TRP A 326 -11.57 33.98 -15.55
CA TRP A 326 -11.75 32.52 -15.56
C TRP A 326 -10.57 31.77 -14.93
N ARG A 327 -9.53 32.47 -14.46
CA ARG A 327 -8.42 31.83 -13.74
C ARG A 327 -8.87 31.52 -12.32
N HIS A 328 -9.34 30.30 -12.13
CA HIS A 328 -9.98 29.92 -10.87
C HIS A 328 -9.00 29.65 -9.72
N LEU A 329 -7.70 29.47 -9.98
CA LEU A 329 -6.73 29.03 -8.97
C LEU A 329 -5.35 29.70 -9.12
N ASP A 330 -4.85 30.22 -8.01
CA ASP A 330 -3.44 30.60 -7.85
C ASP A 330 -2.59 29.35 -7.65
N CYS A 331 -1.65 29.12 -8.56
CA CYS A 331 -0.69 28.02 -8.52
C CYS A 331 0.45 28.31 -7.54
N TYR A 332 0.08 28.76 -6.34
CA TYR A 332 0.96 29.19 -5.25
C TYR A 332 1.95 30.29 -5.66
N GLY A 333 1.62 31.13 -6.64
CA GLY A 333 2.52 32.10 -7.24
C GLY A 333 3.72 31.49 -7.97
N CYS A 334 3.62 30.23 -8.42
CA CYS A 334 4.64 29.53 -9.19
C CYS A 334 4.37 29.53 -10.70
N GLU A 335 3.22 30.04 -11.14
CA GLU A 335 2.78 30.00 -12.54
C GLU A 335 2.89 28.55 -13.10
N ARG A 336 3.71 28.35 -14.14
CA ARG A 336 3.97 27.06 -14.80
C ARG A 336 5.21 26.31 -14.28
N ASN A 337 5.86 26.82 -13.24
CA ASN A 337 7.07 26.18 -12.71
C ASN A 337 6.72 25.02 -11.78
N VAL A 338 6.83 23.79 -12.29
CA VAL A 338 6.48 22.56 -11.54
C VAL A 338 7.38 22.35 -10.31
N GLU A 339 8.65 22.72 -10.40
CA GLU A 339 9.59 22.62 -9.27
C GLU A 339 9.20 23.53 -8.11
N CYS A 340 8.95 24.81 -8.40
CA CYS A 340 8.44 25.78 -7.44
C CYS A 340 7.15 25.26 -6.79
N PHE A 341 6.23 24.75 -7.62
CA PHE A 341 4.96 24.24 -7.16
C PHE A 341 5.12 23.07 -6.18
N ILE A 342 5.96 22.07 -6.51
CA ILE A 342 6.21 20.90 -5.65
C ILE A 342 6.81 21.31 -4.31
N ARG A 343 7.79 22.22 -4.33
CA ARG A 343 8.43 22.72 -3.09
C ARG A 343 7.42 23.46 -2.21
N LYS A 344 6.61 24.36 -2.78
CA LYS A 344 5.56 25.05 -2.04
C LYS A 344 4.46 24.10 -1.56
N LEU A 345 4.07 23.11 -2.37
CA LEU A 345 3.09 22.10 -1.99
C LEU A 345 3.53 21.37 -0.72
N LYS A 346 4.79 20.91 -0.68
CA LYS A 346 5.37 20.27 0.51
C LYS A 346 5.20 21.15 1.76
N ASP A 347 5.65 22.39 1.69
CA ASP A 347 5.58 23.31 2.83
C ASP A 347 4.14 23.60 3.24
N ARG A 348 3.23 23.77 2.27
CA ARG A 348 1.80 24.02 2.52
C ARG A 348 1.12 22.87 3.24
N LEU A 349 1.36 21.62 2.81
CA LEU A 349 0.75 20.44 3.43
C LEU A 349 1.28 20.21 4.85
N TRP A 350 2.58 20.40 5.08
CA TRP A 350 3.15 20.35 6.43
C TRP A 350 2.64 21.48 7.33
N ASN A 351 2.52 22.70 6.80
CA ASN A 351 1.93 23.81 7.54
C ASN A 351 0.46 23.58 7.85
N HIS A 352 -0.29 22.93 6.95
CA HIS A 352 -1.68 22.56 7.20
C HIS A 352 -1.82 21.59 8.37
N LEU A 353 -1.01 20.53 8.40
CA LEU A 353 -0.99 19.58 9.52
C LEU A 353 -0.62 20.22 10.86
N ASN A 354 0.21 21.27 10.82
CA ASN A 354 0.57 22.06 11.99
C ASN A 354 -0.46 23.14 12.36
N GLY A 355 -1.63 23.17 11.69
CA GLY A 355 -2.69 24.15 11.93
C GLY A 355 -2.34 25.59 11.50
N LYS A 356 -1.26 25.78 10.74
CA LYS A 356 -0.78 27.11 10.31
C LYS A 356 -1.35 27.55 8.96
N HIS A 357 -2.01 26.65 8.24
CA HIS A 357 -2.49 26.91 6.87
C HIS A 357 -3.79 26.15 6.59
N GLY A 358 -4.79 26.82 6.00
CA GLY A 358 -6.02 26.18 5.54
C GLY A 358 -5.90 25.69 4.10
N LEU A 359 -6.50 24.55 3.77
CA LEU A 359 -6.46 24.04 2.39
C LEU A 359 -7.25 24.95 1.44
N THR A 360 -6.66 25.21 0.28
CA THR A 360 -7.31 25.90 -0.85
C THR A 360 -7.90 24.90 -1.82
N MET A 361 -8.71 25.40 -2.75
CA MET A 361 -9.22 24.60 -3.86
C MET A 361 -8.10 23.98 -4.70
N MET A 362 -6.93 24.62 -4.84
CA MET A 362 -5.78 24.01 -5.51
C MET A 362 -5.25 22.84 -4.68
N ASP A 363 -5.10 23.00 -3.36
CA ASP A 363 -4.63 21.95 -2.47
C ASP A 363 -5.51 20.69 -2.58
N ILE A 364 -6.84 20.83 -2.64
CA ILE A 364 -7.79 19.71 -2.78
C ILE A 364 -7.51 18.84 -4.02
N HIS A 365 -6.96 19.42 -5.10
CA HIS A 365 -6.63 18.65 -6.31
C HIS A 365 -5.33 17.84 -6.18
N VAL A 366 -4.45 18.19 -5.24
CA VAL A 366 -3.08 17.65 -5.13
C VAL A 366 -2.73 17.08 -3.76
N VAL A 367 -3.61 17.15 -2.76
CA VAL A 367 -3.45 16.41 -1.48
C VAL A 367 -3.45 14.90 -1.73
N PRO A 368 -2.92 14.06 -0.82
CA PRO A 368 -3.00 12.61 -0.96
C PRO A 368 -4.43 12.11 -1.16
N GLN A 369 -4.61 11.06 -1.98
CA GLN A 369 -5.90 10.42 -2.24
C GLN A 369 -6.51 9.88 -0.95
N THR A 370 -5.67 9.35 -0.07
CA THR A 370 -6.04 8.86 1.27
C THR A 370 -6.65 9.91 2.19
N TRP A 371 -6.50 11.21 1.88
CA TRP A 371 -7.08 12.29 2.68
C TRP A 371 -8.57 12.54 2.38
N HIS A 372 -9.05 12.11 1.22
CA HIS A 372 -10.43 12.32 0.81
C HIS A 372 -11.38 11.28 1.42
N CYS A 373 -12.68 11.56 1.26
CA CYS A 373 -13.75 10.57 1.48
C CYS A 373 -13.83 10.00 2.90
N SER A 374 -13.18 10.64 3.88
CA SER A 374 -13.03 10.08 5.23
C SER A 374 -12.54 8.63 5.21
N MET A 375 -11.58 8.31 4.32
CA MET A 375 -11.11 6.94 4.11
C MET A 375 -10.64 6.26 5.39
N LYS A 376 -10.12 7.01 6.37
CA LYS A 376 -9.77 6.48 7.70
C LYS A 376 -10.87 5.60 8.29
N THR A 377 -12.12 6.03 8.15
CA THR A 377 -13.28 5.40 8.78
C THR A 377 -14.01 4.47 7.82
N TYR A 378 -14.04 4.81 6.52
CA TYR A 378 -14.95 4.18 5.55
C TYR A 378 -14.24 3.39 4.45
N MET A 379 -12.93 3.17 4.54
CA MET A 379 -12.16 2.47 3.50
C MET A 379 -12.78 1.12 3.11
N SER A 380 -13.20 0.34 4.12
CA SER A 380 -13.81 -0.98 3.92
C SER A 380 -15.17 -0.95 3.23
N TYR A 381 -15.80 0.22 3.07
CA TYR A 381 -17.08 0.36 2.39
C TYR A 381 -16.89 0.58 0.89
N TYR A 382 -15.67 0.94 0.46
CA TYR A 382 -15.38 1.25 -0.92
C TYR A 382 -14.92 0.02 -1.70
N LYS A 383 -15.50 -0.18 -2.87
CA LYS A 383 -14.89 -0.95 -3.94
C LYS A 383 -13.94 -0.02 -4.70
N VAL A 384 -12.64 -0.23 -4.49
CA VAL A 384 -11.58 0.59 -5.05
C VAL A 384 -11.20 0.11 -6.45
N PHE A 385 -11.30 1.00 -7.41
CA PHE A 385 -10.84 0.79 -8.78
C PHE A 385 -9.54 1.53 -9.04
N ARG A 386 -8.61 0.88 -9.75
CA ARG A 386 -7.43 1.57 -10.28
C ARG A 386 -7.81 2.23 -11.60
N TYR A 387 -7.51 3.52 -11.71
CA TYR A 387 -7.65 4.26 -12.95
C TYR A 387 -6.69 3.67 -13.98
N VAL A 388 -7.24 3.27 -15.11
CA VAL A 388 -6.49 2.75 -16.25
C VAL A 388 -6.73 3.68 -17.44
N SER A 389 -5.68 3.97 -18.19
CA SER A 389 -5.80 4.74 -19.43
C SER A 389 -6.67 4.01 -20.43
N SER A 390 -7.55 4.71 -21.15
CA SER A 390 -8.40 4.11 -22.20
C SER A 390 -7.60 3.47 -23.35
N LYS A 391 -6.29 3.72 -23.41
CA LYS A 391 -5.36 3.15 -24.39
C LYS A 391 -4.61 1.90 -23.89
N SER A 392 -4.78 1.53 -22.61
CA SER A 392 -4.15 0.32 -22.05
C SER A 392 -5.00 -0.91 -22.35
N ASP A 393 -4.34 -2.06 -22.56
CA ASP A 393 -4.98 -3.37 -22.66
C ASP A 393 -5.81 -3.71 -21.41
N GLU A 394 -5.40 -3.19 -20.25
CA GLU A 394 -6.08 -3.37 -18.96
C GLU A 394 -7.43 -2.63 -18.90
N TYR A 395 -7.69 -1.70 -19.82
CA TYR A 395 -8.92 -0.89 -19.80
C TYR A 395 -10.17 -1.74 -20.04
N GLN A 396 -10.07 -2.77 -20.88
CA GLN A 396 -11.20 -3.69 -21.12
C GLN A 396 -11.51 -4.56 -19.90
N VAL A 397 -10.49 -4.90 -19.10
CA VAL A 397 -10.67 -5.58 -17.81
C VAL A 397 -11.40 -4.66 -16.84
N PHE A 398 -10.95 -3.41 -16.73
CA PHE A 398 -11.61 -2.38 -15.93
C PHE A 398 -13.09 -2.20 -16.30
N LEU A 399 -13.41 -2.06 -17.60
CA LEU A 399 -14.79 -1.92 -18.06
C LEU A 399 -15.63 -3.16 -17.72
N SER A 400 -15.06 -4.35 -17.85
CA SER A 400 -15.74 -5.62 -17.54
C SER A 400 -16.06 -5.73 -16.05
N GLU A 401 -15.13 -5.34 -15.16
CA GLU A 401 -15.36 -5.31 -13.72
C GLU A 401 -16.42 -4.28 -13.32
N LEU A 402 -16.40 -3.09 -13.93
CA LEU A 402 -17.41 -2.06 -13.71
C LEU A 402 -18.79 -2.53 -14.20
N LYS A 403 -18.85 -3.19 -15.36
CA LYS A 403 -20.07 -3.78 -15.91
C LYS A 403 -20.68 -4.81 -14.97
N ALA A 404 -19.86 -5.70 -14.42
CA ALA A 404 -20.30 -6.72 -13.48
C ALA A 404 -20.95 -6.11 -12.23
N ILE A 405 -20.45 -4.96 -11.74
CA ILE A 405 -21.09 -4.23 -10.64
C ILE A 405 -22.46 -3.70 -11.06
N PHE A 406 -22.57 -3.11 -12.25
CA PHE A 406 -23.85 -2.58 -12.71
C PHE A 406 -24.90 -3.69 -12.88
N GLU A 407 -24.48 -4.86 -13.36
CA GLU A 407 -25.32 -6.06 -13.44
C GLU A 407 -25.76 -6.54 -12.05
N ASP A 408 -24.83 -6.65 -11.09
CA ASP A 408 -25.12 -7.03 -9.70
C ASP A 408 -26.09 -6.06 -9.01
N ARG A 409 -26.03 -4.77 -9.38
CA ARG A 409 -26.95 -3.73 -8.91
C ARG A 409 -28.29 -3.68 -9.66
N ASN A 410 -28.56 -4.68 -10.51
CA ASN A 410 -29.79 -4.79 -11.31
C ASN A 410 -30.07 -3.55 -12.18
N ILE A 411 -29.01 -2.92 -12.69
CA ILE A 411 -29.14 -1.81 -13.65
C ILE A 411 -29.63 -2.40 -14.99
N PRO A 412 -30.67 -1.84 -15.63
CA PRO A 412 -31.17 -2.33 -16.91
C PRO A 412 -30.08 -2.42 -17.98
N GLN A 413 -30.10 -3.49 -18.77
CA GLN A 413 -29.07 -3.76 -19.78
C GLN A 413 -28.92 -2.64 -20.82
N GLU A 414 -30.00 -1.93 -21.14
CA GLU A 414 -29.98 -0.76 -22.02
C GLU A 414 -29.11 0.37 -21.45
N GLN A 415 -29.28 0.70 -20.16
CA GLN A 415 -28.49 1.72 -19.48
C GLN A 415 -27.02 1.30 -19.35
N ILE A 416 -26.77 0.03 -19.00
CA ILE A 416 -25.40 -0.51 -18.95
C ILE A 416 -24.74 -0.38 -20.32
N SER A 417 -25.45 -0.75 -21.39
CA SER A 417 -24.92 -0.68 -22.76
C SER A 417 -24.63 0.76 -23.18
N TYR A 418 -25.49 1.71 -22.81
CA TYR A 418 -25.26 3.14 -23.03
C TYR A 418 -23.99 3.61 -22.30
N VAL A 419 -23.87 3.33 -21.00
CA VAL A 419 -22.69 3.73 -20.21
C VAL A 419 -21.41 3.12 -20.80
N MET A 420 -21.40 1.82 -21.10
CA MET A 420 -20.23 1.15 -21.66
C MET A 420 -19.85 1.68 -23.05
N LYS A 421 -20.84 2.09 -23.85
CA LYS A 421 -20.59 2.76 -25.13
C LYS A 421 -19.93 4.13 -24.91
N GLU A 422 -20.49 4.97 -24.05
CA GLU A 422 -19.95 6.31 -23.78
C GLU A 422 -18.53 6.26 -23.19
N LEU A 423 -18.25 5.29 -22.32
CA LEU A 423 -16.90 5.08 -21.77
C LEU A 423 -15.89 4.65 -22.85
N ASN A 424 -16.33 3.92 -23.88
CA ASN A 424 -15.48 3.50 -25.00
C ASN A 424 -15.25 4.59 -26.07
N VAL A 425 -16.16 5.56 -26.22
CA VAL A 425 -16.07 6.61 -27.26
C VAL A 425 -14.96 7.63 -26.99
N GLY A 426 -14.53 7.76 -25.73
CA GLY A 426 -13.25 8.36 -25.38
C GLY A 426 -13.27 9.88 -25.13
N HIS A 427 -12.72 10.20 -23.96
CA HIS A 427 -12.31 11.52 -23.44
C HIS A 427 -13.41 12.45 -22.93
N SER A 428 -13.33 12.76 -21.63
CA SER A 428 -13.94 13.98 -21.12
C SER A 428 -13.17 15.21 -21.59
N HIS A 429 -13.85 16.35 -21.60
CA HIS A 429 -13.28 17.67 -21.92
C HIS A 429 -12.03 18.03 -21.08
N HIS A 430 -11.80 17.33 -19.96
CA HIS A 430 -10.66 17.49 -19.03
C HIS A 430 -9.65 16.33 -19.05
N SER A 431 -9.69 15.45 -20.06
CA SER A 431 -8.74 14.33 -20.18
C SER A 431 -7.36 14.86 -20.55
N THR A 432 -6.50 15.10 -19.54
CA THR A 432 -5.11 15.53 -19.73
C THR A 432 -4.14 14.37 -19.98
N SER A 433 -4.60 13.11 -19.92
CA SER A 433 -3.78 11.94 -20.23
C SER A 433 -3.30 12.00 -21.69
N ASN A 434 -1.98 12.17 -21.88
CA ASN A 434 -1.29 12.26 -23.17
C ASN A 434 -1.49 13.54 -23.99
N SER A 435 -1.72 14.70 -23.36
CA SER A 435 -1.41 15.95 -24.06
C SER A 435 0.11 16.07 -24.29
N SER A 436 0.53 16.72 -25.38
CA SER A 436 1.95 17.05 -25.60
C SER A 436 2.55 17.80 -24.41
N VAL A 437 1.74 18.65 -23.77
CA VAL A 437 2.05 19.40 -22.55
C VAL A 437 2.33 18.47 -21.36
N SER A 438 1.48 17.47 -21.10
CA SER A 438 1.69 16.53 -20.00
C SER A 438 2.99 15.72 -20.15
N SER A 439 3.40 15.43 -21.38
CA SER A 439 4.66 14.74 -21.65
C SER A 439 5.88 15.62 -21.34
N ILE A 440 5.79 16.94 -21.58
CA ILE A 440 6.84 17.90 -21.25
C ILE A 440 7.08 17.93 -19.74
N TYR A 441 6.02 18.12 -18.94
CA TYR A 441 6.15 18.17 -17.48
C TYR A 441 6.55 16.82 -16.88
N ARG A 442 6.09 15.71 -17.47
CA ARG A 442 6.57 14.38 -17.06
C ARG A 442 8.08 14.25 -17.28
N ASN A 443 8.57 14.62 -18.45
CA ASN A 443 10.00 14.52 -18.77
C ASN A 443 10.84 15.44 -17.87
N GLU A 444 10.37 16.68 -17.63
CA GLU A 444 11.04 17.58 -16.68
C GLU A 444 11.10 16.95 -15.28
N LEU A 445 9.97 16.44 -14.77
CA LEU A 445 9.89 15.84 -13.44
C LEU A 445 10.79 14.59 -13.32
N MET A 446 10.76 13.70 -14.32
CA MET A 446 11.57 12.48 -14.33
C MET A 446 13.08 12.78 -14.47
N SER A 447 13.46 13.97 -14.96
CA SER A 447 14.86 14.40 -14.99
C SER A 447 15.39 14.93 -13.64
N LYS A 448 14.52 15.05 -12.63
CA LYS A 448 14.79 15.67 -11.32
C LYS A 448 14.45 14.71 -10.17
N PRO A 449 15.34 13.75 -9.82
CA PRO A 449 15.09 12.74 -8.79
C PRO A 449 14.69 13.32 -7.42
N GLU A 450 15.20 14.50 -7.08
CA GLU A 450 14.88 15.20 -5.83
C GLU A 450 13.41 15.64 -5.75
N LEU A 451 12.78 15.97 -6.87
CA LEU A 451 11.36 16.33 -6.92
C LEU A 451 10.48 15.09 -6.86
N ILE A 452 10.88 14.01 -7.54
CA ILE A 452 10.22 12.71 -7.40
C ILE A 452 10.26 12.25 -5.95
N LYS A 453 11.41 12.38 -5.26
CA LYS A 453 11.52 12.04 -3.84
C LYS A 453 10.52 12.82 -2.99
N ILE A 454 10.40 14.15 -3.21
CA ILE A 454 9.38 14.95 -2.50
C ILE A 454 7.97 14.42 -2.76
N LEU A 455 7.61 14.14 -4.02
CA LEU A 455 6.28 13.63 -4.34
C LEU A 455 6.03 12.23 -3.78
N VAL A 456 7.04 11.36 -3.75
CA VAL A 456 6.96 10.05 -3.09
C VAL A 456 6.76 10.22 -1.59
N ASP A 457 7.47 11.15 -0.93
CA ASP A 457 7.26 11.43 0.49
C ASP A 457 5.83 11.94 0.75
N LEU A 458 5.32 12.84 -0.09
CA LEU A 458 3.96 13.39 0.05
C LEU A 458 2.87 12.33 -0.19
N TYR A 459 3.07 11.43 -1.15
CA TYR A 459 2.07 10.44 -1.56
C TYR A 459 2.39 9.01 -1.14
N TYR A 460 3.38 8.82 -0.25
CA TYR A 460 3.87 7.51 0.17
C TYR A 460 2.71 6.57 0.53
N TYR A 461 1.78 7.08 1.33
CA TYR A 461 0.65 6.31 1.79
C TYR A 461 -0.41 6.06 0.73
N ASP A 462 -0.47 6.81 -0.37
CA ASP A 462 -1.34 6.45 -1.49
C ASP A 462 -0.80 5.19 -2.18
N TYR A 463 0.51 5.14 -2.47
CA TYR A 463 1.14 3.94 -3.06
C TYR A 463 0.90 2.71 -2.21
N VAL A 464 1.21 2.85 -0.93
CA VAL A 464 1.07 1.81 0.06
C VAL A 464 -0.40 1.41 0.15
N THR A 465 -1.30 2.34 0.51
CA THR A 465 -2.74 2.05 0.74
C THR A 465 -3.41 1.34 -0.42
N PHE A 466 -3.13 1.76 -1.66
CA PHE A 466 -3.80 1.21 -2.85
C PHE A 466 -3.00 0.12 -3.58
N GLY A 467 -1.81 -0.24 -3.06
CA GLY A 467 -0.92 -1.23 -3.65
C GLY A 467 -0.44 -0.83 -5.05
N LEU A 468 -0.15 0.45 -5.25
CA LEU A 468 0.34 1.01 -6.51
C LEU A 468 1.87 0.87 -6.56
N PRO A 469 2.46 0.64 -7.73
CA PRO A 469 3.91 0.55 -7.86
C PRO A 469 4.57 1.90 -7.57
N PHE A 470 5.67 1.89 -6.80
CA PHE A 470 6.51 3.07 -6.66
C PHE A 470 7.19 3.43 -8.00
N PRO A 471 7.51 4.71 -8.23
CA PRO A 471 8.29 5.11 -9.39
C PRO A 471 9.66 4.43 -9.36
N LYS A 472 10.10 3.93 -10.52
CA LYS A 472 11.43 3.35 -10.69
C LYS A 472 12.44 4.47 -10.89
N PHE A 473 13.53 4.43 -10.12
CA PHE A 473 14.65 5.38 -10.19
C PHE A 473 15.77 4.88 -11.08
#